data_AF-A0A1D2WD64-F1
#
_entry.id   AF-A0A1D2WD64-F1
#
_cell.length_a   1.000
_cell.length_b   1.000
_cell.length_c   1.000
_cell.angle_alpha   90.00
_cell.angle_beta   90.00
_cell.angle_gamma   90.00
#
_symmetry.space_group_name_H-M   'P 1'
#
loop_
_entity.id
_entity.type
_entity.pdbx_description
1 polymer ?
#
loop_
_entity_poly.entity_id
_entity_poly.type
_entity_poly.pdbx_seq_one_letter_code
_entity_poly.pdbx_strand_id
1 'polypeptide(L)'
;MLKQVGITGHNIFTFLDDGWLFDHIDEINMKLKAYKEEAFIDELFSNPKEIIVLLKLDYFHELTPEYVESVICDFKEYYECVVDKIRDGNFLNDQKR
;
A
#
# COMPACT_ATOMS: atom_id res chain seq x y z
N MET A 1 5.63 8.83 -2.02
CA MET A 1 6.67 7.88 -1.58
C MET A 1 6.16 7.33 -0.26
N LEU A 2 5.98 6.01 -0.18
CA LEU A 2 5.30 5.37 0.92
C LEU A 2 6.11 5.51 2.22
N LYS A 3 5.54 6.16 3.23
CA LYS A 3 6.21 6.43 4.51
C LYS A 3 5.61 5.57 5.61
N GLN A 4 6.42 4.73 6.24
CA GLN A 4 6.01 3.98 7.43
C GLN A 4 5.86 4.93 8.63
N VAL A 5 4.74 4.84 9.35
CA VAL A 5 4.42 5.74 10.47
C VAL A 5 4.17 5.02 11.79
N GLY A 6 4.03 3.69 11.78
CA GLY A 6 3.93 2.93 13.02
C GLY A 6 3.57 1.47 12.84
N ILE A 7 3.42 0.80 13.98
CA ILE A 7 2.87 -0.55 14.10
C ILE A 7 1.63 -0.43 14.98
N THR A 8 0.46 -0.85 14.48
CA THR A 8 -0.83 -0.73 15.17
C THR A 8 -1.37 -2.10 15.57
N GLY A 9 -0.97 -2.58 16.76
CA GLY A 9 -1.35 -3.92 17.24
C GLY A 9 -0.77 -5.06 16.39
N HIS A 10 -0.90 -6.29 16.90
CA HIS A 10 -0.91 -7.59 16.18
C HIS A 10 -0.27 -7.67 14.77
N ASN A 11 0.95 -7.14 14.58
CA ASN A 11 1.74 -7.17 13.34
C ASN A 11 1.11 -6.45 12.13
N ILE A 12 0.40 -5.35 12.41
CA ILE A 12 -0.11 -4.44 11.38
C ILE A 12 0.82 -3.24 11.27
N PHE A 13 1.37 -3.03 10.08
CA PHE A 13 2.24 -1.93 9.73
C PHE A 13 1.43 -0.88 9.00
N THR A 14 1.55 0.36 9.46
CA THR A 14 0.81 1.50 8.90
C THR A 14 1.77 2.40 8.13
N PHE A 15 1.35 2.77 6.92
CA PHE A 15 2.05 3.68 6.03
C PHE A 15 1.15 4.81 5.57
N LEU A 16 1.77 5.92 5.17
CA LEU A 16 1.13 7.06 4.53
C LEU A 16 1.66 7.24 3.11
N ASP A 17 0.78 7.62 2.19
CA ASP A 17 1.16 8.08 0.85
C ASP A 17 0.26 9.23 0.38
N ASP A 18 0.55 9.72 -0.81
CA ASP A 18 -0.08 10.89 -1.41
C ASP A 18 -1.61 10.75 -1.57
N GLY A 19 -2.34 11.77 -1.12
CA GLY A 19 -3.80 11.84 -1.22
C GLY A 19 -4.36 11.84 -2.64
N TRP A 20 -3.57 12.10 -3.68
CA TRP A 20 -3.97 11.93 -5.09
C TRP A 20 -4.49 10.52 -5.38
N LEU A 21 -4.01 9.53 -4.64
CA LEU A 21 -4.43 8.12 -4.77
C LEU A 21 -5.83 7.86 -4.19
N PHE A 22 -6.45 8.83 -3.53
CA PHE A 22 -7.75 8.68 -2.88
C PHE A 22 -8.86 8.28 -3.88
N ASP A 23 -8.84 8.85 -5.09
CA ASP A 23 -9.81 8.52 -6.14
C ASP A 23 -9.52 7.16 -6.82
N HIS A 24 -8.42 6.50 -6.43
CA HIS A 24 -7.94 5.23 -6.99
C HIS A 24 -7.93 4.09 -5.96
N ILE A 25 -8.49 4.30 -4.77
CA ILE A 25 -8.42 3.32 -3.68
C ILE A 25 -8.94 1.95 -4.10
N ASP A 26 -10.11 1.88 -4.74
CA ASP A 26 -10.70 0.61 -5.21
C ASP A 26 -9.76 -0.15 -6.15
N GLU A 27 -9.15 0.56 -7.10
CA GLU A 27 -8.24 -0.05 -8.08
C GLU A 27 -6.95 -0.54 -7.41
N ILE A 28 -6.40 0.25 -6.49
CA ILE A 28 -5.21 -0.13 -5.71
C ILE A 28 -5.54 -1.35 -4.85
N ASN A 29 -6.63 -1.33 -4.10
CA ASN A 29 -7.08 -2.43 -3.24
C ASN A 29 -7.32 -3.72 -4.03
N MET A 30 -7.85 -3.62 -5.25
CA MET A 30 -7.99 -4.78 -6.13
C MET A 30 -6.64 -5.42 -6.46
N LYS A 31 -5.59 -4.61 -6.70
CA LYS A 31 -4.23 -5.09 -7.00
C LYS A 31 -3.50 -5.58 -5.74
N LEU A 32 -3.75 -4.96 -4.59
CA LEU A 32 -3.13 -5.37 -3.31
C LEU A 32 -3.61 -6.74 -2.83
N LYS A 33 -4.82 -7.17 -3.20
CA LYS A 33 -5.32 -8.54 -2.93
C LYS A 33 -4.44 -9.66 -3.50
N ALA A 34 -3.59 -9.37 -4.49
CA ALA A 34 -2.67 -10.34 -5.08
C ALA A 34 -1.32 -10.40 -4.34
N TYR A 35 -1.09 -9.52 -3.36
CA TYR A 35 0.11 -9.57 -2.54
C TYR A 35 0.08 -10.82 -1.64
N LYS A 36 1.26 -11.37 -1.34
CA LYS A 36 1.42 -12.61 -0.57
C LYS A 36 0.93 -12.49 0.89
N GLU A 37 0.92 -11.29 1.44
CA GLU A 37 0.37 -10.94 2.75
C GLU A 37 -0.90 -10.10 2.60
N GLU A 38 -1.63 -9.90 3.69
CA GLU A 38 -2.83 -9.05 3.70
C GLU A 38 -2.44 -7.57 3.65
N ALA A 39 -2.78 -6.89 2.55
CA ALA A 39 -2.53 -5.46 2.38
C ALA A 39 -3.73 -4.73 1.76
N PHE A 40 -4.02 -3.53 2.25
CA PHE A 40 -5.11 -2.68 1.75
C PHE A 40 -4.92 -1.23 2.16
N ILE A 41 -5.59 -0.31 1.45
CA ILE A 41 -5.80 1.07 1.86
C ILE A 41 -7.04 1.14 2.73
N ASP A 42 -6.92 1.80 3.87
CA ASP A 42 -8.03 2.05 4.79
C ASP A 42 -8.81 3.29 4.35
N GLU A 43 -9.96 3.06 3.71
CA GLU A 43 -10.84 4.13 3.19
C GLU A 43 -11.43 5.02 4.29
N LEU A 44 -11.63 4.50 5.50
CA LEU A 44 -12.28 5.25 6.59
C LEU A 44 -11.38 6.37 7.11
N PHE A 45 -10.07 6.14 7.11
CA PHE A 45 -9.09 7.10 7.62
C PHE A 45 -8.30 7.80 6.51
N SER A 46 -8.39 7.33 5.28
CA SER A 46 -7.84 8.01 4.11
C SER A 46 -8.66 9.25 3.74
N ASN A 47 -8.02 10.24 3.13
CA ASN A 47 -8.67 11.45 2.64
C ASN A 47 -7.89 12.06 1.46
N PRO A 48 -8.41 13.10 0.78
CA PRO A 48 -7.73 13.69 -0.37
C PRO A 48 -6.35 14.32 -0.11
N LYS A 49 -5.88 14.42 1.14
CA LYS A 49 -4.51 14.87 1.47
C LYS A 49 -3.54 13.72 1.69
N GLU A 50 -4.02 12.60 2.24
CA GLU A 50 -3.20 11.45 2.57
C GLU A 50 -4.03 10.18 2.53
N ILE A 51 -3.44 9.10 2.03
CA ILE A 51 -4.01 7.77 2.14
C ILE A 51 -3.28 6.96 3.20
N ILE A 52 -4.02 6.10 3.91
CA ILE A 52 -3.49 5.20 4.91
C ILE A 52 -3.43 3.80 4.34
N VAL A 53 -2.22 3.27 4.23
CA VAL A 53 -1.96 1.92 3.72
C VAL A 53 -1.62 1.00 4.90
N LEU A 54 -2.26 -0.15 4.95
CA LEU A 54 -2.07 -1.16 5.98
C LEU A 54 -1.47 -2.43 5.35
N LEU A 55 -0.44 -2.96 6.00
CA LEU A 55 0.13 -4.29 5.74
C LEU A 55 0.01 -5.11 7.02
N LYS A 56 -0.66 -6.24 6.95
CA LYS A 56 -0.82 -7.17 8.06
C LYS A 56 -0.10 -8.48 7.72
N LEU A 57 0.83 -8.85 8.59
CA LEU A 57 1.59 -10.10 8.45
C LEU A 57 0.81 -11.24 9.09
N ASP A 58 0.69 -12.36 8.37
CA ASP A 58 0.04 -13.55 8.90
C ASP A 58 0.92 -14.29 9.93
N TYR A 59 0.29 -14.92 10.91
CA TYR A 59 0.95 -15.60 12.04
C TYR A 59 1.56 -16.96 11.69
N PHE A 60 1.45 -17.41 10.44
CA PHE A 60 1.98 -18.69 10.00
C PHE A 60 3.52 -18.75 10.03
N HIS A 61 4.20 -17.60 10.09
CA HIS A 61 5.65 -17.49 10.15
C HIS A 61 6.12 -16.97 11.51
N GLU A 62 7.30 -17.41 11.94
CA GLU A 62 8.00 -16.78 13.05
C GLU A 62 8.37 -15.35 12.65
N LEU A 63 7.89 -14.37 13.41
CA LEU A 63 8.08 -12.95 13.12
C LEU A 63 9.42 -12.46 13.65
N THR A 64 10.51 -13.02 13.12
CA THR A 64 11.83 -12.50 13.42
C THR A 64 11.98 -11.10 12.82
N PRO A 65 12.83 -10.24 13.40
CA PRO A 65 13.09 -8.91 12.87
C PRO A 65 13.49 -8.92 11.38
N GLU A 66 14.29 -9.90 10.96
CA GLU A 66 14.78 -10.05 9.59
C GLU A 66 13.67 -10.41 8.61
N TYR A 67 12.74 -11.29 9.02
CA TYR A 67 11.57 -11.62 8.21
C TYR A 67 10.68 -10.38 8.03
N VAL A 68 10.39 -9.69 9.13
CA VAL A 68 9.56 -8.47 9.13
C VAL A 68 10.17 -7.41 8.21
N GLU A 69 11.48 -7.17 8.32
CA GLU A 69 12.18 -6.21 7.47
C GLU A 69 12.10 -6.61 5.99
N SER A 70 12.36 -7.88 5.66
CA SER A 70 12.27 -8.39 4.29
C SER A 70 10.87 -8.19 3.70
N VAL A 71 9.82 -8.51 4.45
CA VAL A 71 8.44 -8.38 3.95
C VAL A 71 8.02 -6.92 3.78
N ILE A 72 8.48 -6.02 4.66
CA ILE A 72 8.22 -4.58 4.52
C ILE A 72 8.90 -4.03 3.26
N CYS A 73 10.14 -4.46 2.98
CA CYS A 73 10.87 -4.06 1.77
C CYS A 73 10.14 -4.56 0.50
N ASP A 74 9.82 -5.85 0.43
CA ASP A 74 9.07 -6.45 -0.68
C ASP A 74 7.72 -5.74 -0.90
N PHE A 75 7.04 -5.40 0.19
CA PHE A 75 5.75 -4.72 0.13
C PHE A 75 5.87 -3.32 -0.47
N LYS A 76 6.87 -2.54 -0.04
CA LYS A 76 7.10 -1.19 -0.56
C LYS A 76 7.34 -1.23 -2.07
N GLU A 77 8.20 -2.12 -2.54
CA GLU A 77 8.49 -2.28 -3.97
C GLU A 77 7.25 -2.69 -4.77
N TYR A 78 6.48 -3.65 -4.26
CA TYR A 78 5.24 -4.09 -4.88
C TYR A 78 4.21 -2.95 -4.97
N TYR A 79 3.99 -2.25 -3.86
CA TYR A 79 3.04 -1.15 -3.77
C TYR A 79 3.44 0.01 -4.71
N GLU A 80 4.71 0.39 -4.76
CA GLU A 80 5.20 1.43 -5.66
C GLU A 80 4.96 1.04 -7.12
N CYS A 81 5.22 -0.22 -7.51
CA CYS A 81 4.91 -0.71 -8.85
C CYS A 81 3.41 -0.64 -9.18
N VAL A 82 2.53 -0.92 -8.20
CA VAL A 82 1.08 -0.81 -8.35
C VAL A 82 0.66 0.63 -8.61
N VAL A 83 1.17 1.56 -7.81
CA VAL A 83 0.87 2.99 -7.88
C VAL A 83 1.40 3.61 -9.18
N ASP A 84 2.62 3.28 -9.59
CA ASP A 84 3.23 3.83 -10.81
C ASP A 84 2.44 3.41 -12.05
N LYS A 85 1.95 2.16 -12.12
CA LYS A 85 1.06 1.72 -13.21
C LYS A 85 -0.25 2.52 -13.28
N ILE A 86 -0.78 2.97 -12.15
CA ILE A 86 -2.01 3.79 -12.10
C ILE A 86 -1.69 5.20 -12.57
N ARG A 87 -0.57 5.78 -12.11
CA ARG A 87 -0.08 7.09 -12.55
C ARG A 87 0.17 7.11 -14.06
N ASP A 88 0.87 6.12 -14.59
CA ASP A 88 1.20 6.02 -16.02
C ASP A 88 -0.04 5.75 -16.89
N GLY A 89 -0.97 4.92 -16.39
CA GLY A 89 -2.26 4.67 -17.04
C GLY A 89 -3.12 5.92 -17.17
N ASN A 90 -3.09 6.81 -16.18
CA ASN A 90 -3.74 8.12 -16.24
C ASN A 90 -3.00 9.10 -17.16
N PHE A 91 -1.66 9.09 -17.14
CA PHE A 91 -0.84 9.97 -17.99
C PHE A 91 -1.10 9.75 -19.49
N LEU A 92 -1.34 8.50 -19.91
CA LEU A 92 -1.69 8.15 -21.29
C LEU A 92 -3.11 8.57 -21.70
N ASN A 93 -4.03 8.70 -20.74
CA ASN A 93 -5.41 9.14 -21.00
C ASN A 93 -5.52 10.66 -21.08
N ASP A 94 -4.72 11.40 -20.32
CA ASP A 94 -4.71 12.88 -20.36
C ASP A 94 -4.06 13.45 -21.64
N GLN A 95 -3.15 12.70 -22.30
CA GLN A 95 -2.60 13.11 -23.60
C GLN A 95 -3.55 12.91 -24.80
N LYS A 96 -4.73 12.31 -24.58
CA LYS A 96 -5.75 12.08 -25.63
C LYS A 96 -6.96 13.01 -25.51
N ARG A 97 -6.94 13.99 -24.62
CA ARG A 97 -7.99 15.00 -24.44
C ARG A 97 -7.63 16.33 -25.08
#